data_AF-A0AAV9TY12-F1
#
_entry.id   AF-A0AAV9TY12-F1
#
_cell.length_a   1.000
_cell.length_b   1.000
_cell.length_c   1.000
_cell.angle_alpha   90.00
_cell.angle_beta   90.00
_cell.angle_gamma   90.00
#
_symmetry.space_group_name_H-M   'P 1'
#
loop_
_entity.id
_entity.type
_entity.pdbx_description
1 polymer ?
#
loop_
_entity_poly.entity_id
_entity_poly.type
_entity_poly.pdbx_seq_one_letter_code
_entity_poly.pdbx_strand_id
1 'polypeptide(L)'
;MSAAPIDKVDSDLRAVIQALYELSVATYRNDAPNPADIIITQVKDLVAKFDHLQVAAEAVSDYSIPREVIGYVEHGRNPDIYTREFVELAIKQNQYLNGKQRAFMDFRDVLAEHINTTFPELRENVDEVLQNTGGRRSVAKLPAITAGPDDSAGGAPAGSAAALSSSGSGAAGAGPPAAAGSGPANGIKMSISGSGRDAPTPTA
;
A
#
# COMPACT_ATOMS: atom_id res chain seq x y z
N MET A 1 20.30 -1.61 -13.48
CA MET A 1 20.09 -2.40 -12.25
C MET A 1 20.15 -3.85 -12.68
N SER A 2 21.21 -4.57 -12.29
CA SER A 2 21.53 -5.89 -12.84
C SER A 2 20.53 -6.93 -12.33
N ALA A 3 19.63 -7.42 -13.20
CA ALA A 3 18.71 -8.53 -12.92
C ALA A 3 19.41 -9.90 -12.91
N ALA A 4 20.65 -9.96 -13.42
CA ALA A 4 21.44 -11.17 -13.56
C ALA A 4 21.54 -12.07 -12.31
N PRO A 5 21.70 -11.57 -11.07
CA PRO A 5 21.77 -12.44 -9.90
C PRO A 5 20.42 -13.09 -9.55
N ILE A 6 19.30 -12.38 -9.76
CA ILE A 6 17.95 -12.93 -9.51
C ILE A 6 17.62 -14.00 -10.55
N ASP A 7 17.94 -13.73 -11.82
CA ASP A 7 17.72 -14.67 -12.92
C ASP A 7 18.50 -15.98 -12.69
N LYS A 8 19.72 -15.88 -12.14
CA LYS A 8 20.52 -17.04 -11.76
C LYS A 8 19.85 -17.85 -10.64
N VAL A 9 19.37 -17.19 -9.58
CA VAL A 9 18.65 -17.87 -8.48
C VAL A 9 17.37 -18.53 -8.98
N ASP A 10 16.60 -17.88 -9.86
CA ASP A 10 15.39 -18.48 -10.46
C ASP A 10 15.74 -19.73 -11.28
N SER A 11 16.80 -19.67 -12.09
CA SER A 11 17.29 -20.82 -12.85
C SER A 11 17.71 -21.98 -11.95
N ASP A 12 18.50 -21.70 -10.90
CA ASP A 12 18.97 -22.73 -9.96
C ASP A 12 17.80 -23.33 -9.15
N LEU A 13 16.80 -22.52 -8.74
CA LEU A 13 15.57 -23.00 -8.11
C LEU A 13 14.77 -23.93 -9.03
N ARG A 14 14.62 -23.59 -10.31
CA ARG A 14 13.96 -24.46 -11.31
C ARG A 14 14.72 -25.78 -11.47
N ALA A 15 16.04 -25.74 -11.50
CA ALA A 15 16.88 -26.94 -11.60
C ALA A 15 16.72 -27.87 -10.39
N VAL A 16 16.60 -27.32 -9.18
CA VAL A 16 16.33 -28.09 -7.96
C VAL A 16 14.93 -28.72 -7.99
N ILE A 17 13.89 -27.96 -8.36
CA ILE A 17 12.52 -28.48 -8.48
C ILE A 17 12.46 -29.62 -9.51
N GLN A 18 13.13 -29.45 -10.65
CA GLN A 18 13.23 -30.46 -11.69
C GLN A 18 13.94 -31.73 -11.16
N ALA A 19 15.05 -31.59 -10.43
CA ALA A 19 15.76 -32.71 -9.83
C ALA A 19 14.91 -33.48 -8.80
N LEU A 20 14.12 -32.77 -7.98
CA LEU A 20 13.18 -33.40 -7.04
C LEU A 20 12.07 -34.17 -7.78
N TYR A 21 11.57 -33.62 -8.87
CA TYR A 21 10.57 -34.29 -9.70
C TYR A 21 11.15 -35.56 -10.34
N GLU A 22 12.32 -35.48 -10.96
CA GLU A 22 13.01 -36.63 -11.57
C GLU A 22 13.28 -37.73 -10.55
N LEU A 23 13.74 -37.38 -9.34
CA LEU A 23 13.95 -38.31 -8.25
C LEU A 23 12.65 -39.01 -7.81
N SER A 24 11.55 -38.25 -7.73
CA SER A 24 10.22 -38.81 -7.40
C SER A 24 9.76 -39.83 -8.45
N VAL A 25 9.98 -39.53 -9.73
CA VAL A 25 9.62 -40.41 -10.84
C VAL A 25 10.52 -41.65 -10.87
N ALA A 26 11.82 -41.50 -10.66
CA ALA A 26 12.77 -42.61 -10.60
C ALA A 26 12.49 -43.57 -9.44
N THR A 27 12.03 -43.04 -8.30
CA THR A 27 11.62 -43.85 -7.15
C THR A 27 10.37 -44.67 -7.46
N TYR A 28 9.43 -44.10 -8.22
CA TYR A 28 8.19 -44.78 -8.62
C TYR A 28 8.42 -45.82 -9.74
N ARG A 29 9.29 -45.53 -10.70
CA ARG A 29 9.63 -46.39 -11.84
C ARG A 29 10.89 -47.22 -11.54
N ASN A 30 10.72 -48.20 -10.65
CA ASN A 30 11.81 -49.06 -10.18
C ASN A 30 12.07 -50.29 -11.10
N ASP A 31 11.65 -50.21 -12.36
CA ASP A 31 11.70 -51.30 -13.35
C ASP A 31 13.01 -51.33 -14.16
N ALA A 32 13.92 -50.37 -13.92
CA ALA A 32 15.22 -50.28 -14.58
C ALA A 32 16.24 -51.31 -14.04
N PRO A 33 17.22 -51.76 -14.85
CA PRO A 33 18.37 -52.50 -14.36
C PRO A 33 19.23 -51.58 -13.48
N ASN A 34 19.53 -51.99 -12.25
CA ASN A 34 20.28 -51.24 -11.22
C ASN A 34 19.61 -49.92 -10.76
N PRO A 35 18.40 -49.97 -10.20
CA PRO A 35 17.67 -48.79 -9.75
C PRO A 35 18.35 -48.05 -8.59
N ALA A 36 19.09 -48.78 -7.75
CA ALA A 36 19.81 -48.21 -6.61
C ALA A 36 20.89 -47.21 -7.03
N ASP A 37 21.69 -47.54 -8.06
CA ASP A 37 22.80 -46.69 -8.51
C ASP A 37 22.28 -45.38 -9.14
N ILE A 38 21.16 -45.46 -9.85
CA ILE A 38 20.50 -44.30 -10.48
C ILE A 38 20.01 -43.33 -9.39
N ILE A 39 19.31 -43.83 -8.38
CA ILE A 39 18.79 -43.01 -7.27
C ILE A 39 19.95 -42.38 -6.50
N ILE A 40 21.01 -43.13 -6.19
CA ILE A 40 22.18 -42.59 -5.49
C ILE A 40 22.84 -41.46 -6.29
N THR A 41 22.94 -41.61 -7.61
CA THR A 41 23.50 -40.58 -8.49
C THR A 41 22.62 -39.33 -8.53
N GLN A 42 21.29 -39.49 -8.63
CA GLN A 42 20.34 -38.38 -8.59
C GLN A 42 20.33 -37.65 -7.25
N VAL A 43 20.46 -38.36 -6.13
CA VAL A 43 20.58 -37.73 -4.81
C VAL A 43 21.86 -36.93 -4.70
N LYS A 44 22.99 -37.43 -5.23
CA LYS A 44 24.25 -36.66 -5.29
C LYS A 44 24.12 -35.40 -6.14
N ASP A 45 23.46 -35.50 -7.29
CA ASP A 45 23.18 -34.35 -8.17
C ASP A 45 22.27 -33.32 -7.48
N LEU A 46 21.24 -33.77 -6.76
CA LEU A 46 20.36 -32.90 -5.99
C LEU A 46 21.13 -32.13 -4.90
N VAL A 47 22.02 -32.80 -4.16
CA VAL A 47 22.86 -32.15 -3.14
C VAL A 47 23.77 -31.10 -3.76
N ALA A 48 24.39 -31.39 -4.92
CA ALA A 48 25.21 -30.42 -5.64
C ALA A 48 24.39 -29.19 -6.09
N LYS A 49 23.16 -29.40 -6.58
CA LYS A 49 22.25 -28.31 -6.97
C LYS A 49 21.82 -27.45 -5.78
N PHE A 50 21.60 -28.03 -4.60
CA PHE A 50 21.34 -27.25 -3.38
C PHE A 50 22.54 -26.40 -2.95
N ASP A 51 23.76 -26.90 -3.10
CA ASP A 51 24.98 -26.14 -2.80
C ASP A 51 25.12 -24.94 -3.75
N HIS A 52 24.87 -25.15 -5.04
CA HIS A 52 24.84 -24.06 -6.02
C HIS A 52 23.76 -23.01 -5.72
N LEU A 53 22.56 -23.45 -5.33
CA LEU A 53 21.47 -22.55 -4.93
C LEU A 53 21.83 -21.71 -3.70
N GLN A 54 22.51 -22.30 -2.71
CA GLN A 54 22.94 -21.59 -1.52
C GLN A 54 23.92 -20.46 -1.85
N VAL A 55 24.93 -20.74 -2.69
CA VAL A 55 25.88 -19.72 -3.18
C VAL A 55 25.18 -18.64 -3.99
N ALA A 56 24.20 -19.02 -4.82
CA ALA A 56 23.41 -18.05 -5.60
C ALA A 56 22.52 -17.18 -4.69
N ALA A 57 21.97 -17.72 -3.61
CA ALA A 57 21.12 -16.99 -2.67
C ALA A 57 21.88 -15.86 -1.93
N GLU A 58 23.16 -16.07 -1.61
CA GLU A 58 24.01 -15.03 -1.00
C GLU A 58 24.11 -13.77 -1.89
N ALA A 59 24.07 -13.93 -3.21
CA ALA A 59 24.12 -12.84 -4.18
C ALA A 59 22.83 -11.99 -4.23
N VAL A 60 21.75 -12.42 -3.55
CA VAL A 60 20.43 -11.74 -3.50
C VAL A 60 20.12 -11.26 -2.07
N SER A 61 21.09 -11.32 -1.15
CA SER A 61 20.93 -10.91 0.25
C SER A 61 20.58 -9.44 0.46
N ASP A 62 20.85 -8.57 -0.53
CA ASP A 62 20.53 -7.14 -0.48
C ASP A 62 19.01 -6.84 -0.55
N TYR A 63 18.20 -7.81 -0.98
CA TYR A 63 16.75 -7.61 -1.13
C TYR A 63 16.03 -7.92 0.19
N SER A 64 15.46 -6.88 0.81
CA SER A 64 14.63 -7.03 1.99
C SER A 64 13.18 -7.38 1.62
N ILE A 65 12.67 -8.47 2.17
CA ILE A 65 11.30 -8.95 1.97
C ILE A 65 10.50 -8.70 3.27
N PRO A 66 9.35 -8.00 3.22
CA PRO A 66 8.47 -7.84 4.38
C PRO A 66 8.01 -9.21 4.91
N ARG A 67 8.00 -9.39 6.23
CA ARG A 67 7.61 -10.67 6.87
C ARG A 67 6.17 -11.05 6.53
N GLU A 68 5.31 -10.07 6.32
CA GLU A 68 3.93 -10.27 5.93
C GLU A 68 3.83 -11.00 4.59
N VAL A 69 4.71 -10.70 3.63
CA VAL A 69 4.74 -11.37 2.31
C VAL A 69 5.11 -12.85 2.45
N ILE A 70 6.00 -13.20 3.39
CA ILE A 70 6.34 -14.60 3.68
C ILE A 70 5.09 -15.36 4.12
N GLY A 71 4.29 -14.76 5.01
CA GLY A 71 3.00 -15.32 5.43
C GLY A 71 2.05 -15.55 4.26
N TYR A 72 2.02 -14.68 3.25
CA TYR A 72 1.18 -14.91 2.06
C TYR A 72 1.60 -16.17 1.30
N VAL A 73 2.91 -16.37 1.11
CA VAL A 73 3.46 -17.55 0.43
C VAL A 73 3.19 -18.84 1.23
N GLU A 74 3.38 -18.82 2.55
CA GLU A 74 3.13 -19.98 3.43
C GLU A 74 1.68 -20.46 3.37
N HIS A 75 0.71 -19.55 3.23
CA HIS A 75 -0.71 -19.88 3.14
C HIS A 75 -1.18 -20.12 1.68
N GLY A 76 -0.28 -20.10 0.70
CA GLY A 76 -0.60 -20.29 -0.72
C GLY A 76 -1.39 -19.11 -1.34
N ARG A 77 -1.36 -17.93 -0.73
CA ARG A 77 -1.99 -16.71 -1.25
C ARG A 77 -1.01 -15.97 -2.17
N ASN A 78 -1.53 -15.38 -3.26
CA ASN A 78 -0.68 -14.60 -4.17
C ASN A 78 -0.06 -13.39 -3.43
N PRO A 79 1.28 -13.26 -3.35
CA PRO A 79 1.95 -12.12 -2.72
C PRO A 79 1.63 -10.76 -3.38
N ASP A 80 1.20 -10.73 -4.65
CA ASP A 80 0.78 -9.47 -5.30
C ASP A 80 -0.38 -8.80 -4.57
N ILE A 81 -1.21 -9.59 -3.89
CA ILE A 81 -2.34 -9.07 -3.12
C ILE A 81 -1.85 -8.20 -1.96
N TYR A 82 -0.73 -8.55 -1.31
CA TYR A 82 -0.14 -7.69 -0.27
C TYR A 82 0.25 -6.33 -0.84
N THR A 83 0.89 -6.30 -2.01
CA THR A 83 1.31 -5.03 -2.63
C THR A 83 0.11 -4.17 -3.01
N ARG A 84 -0.97 -4.79 -3.51
CA ARG A 84 -2.23 -4.11 -3.78
C ARG A 84 -2.85 -3.53 -2.51
N GLU A 85 -3.00 -4.33 -1.47
CA GLU A 85 -3.55 -3.91 -0.18
C GLU A 85 -2.72 -2.77 0.45
N PHE A 86 -1.39 -2.83 0.32
CA PHE A 86 -0.49 -1.80 0.80
C PHE A 86 -0.72 -0.46 0.10
N VAL A 87 -0.84 -0.47 -1.23
CA VAL A 87 -1.11 0.75 -2.01
C VAL A 87 -2.50 1.30 -1.69
N GLU A 88 -3.52 0.43 -1.60
CA GLU A 88 -4.88 0.83 -1.23
C GLU A 88 -4.91 1.46 0.17
N LEU A 89 -4.19 0.88 1.14
CA LEU A 89 -4.06 1.43 2.48
C LEU A 89 -3.33 2.77 2.49
N ALA A 90 -2.24 2.90 1.74
CA ALA A 90 -1.49 4.15 1.64
C ALA A 90 -2.35 5.29 1.06
N ILE A 91 -3.14 5.00 0.03
CA ILE A 91 -4.08 5.98 -0.55
C ILE A 91 -5.14 6.37 0.48
N LYS A 92 -5.76 5.39 1.13
CA LYS A 92 -6.79 5.63 2.15
C LYS A 92 -6.24 6.46 3.32
N GLN A 93 -5.04 6.14 3.80
CA GLN A 93 -4.39 6.87 4.88
C GLN A 93 -4.03 8.29 4.46
N ASN A 94 -3.50 8.50 3.26
CA ASN A 94 -3.17 9.84 2.76
C ASN A 94 -4.43 10.72 2.65
N GLN A 95 -5.52 10.19 2.10
CA GLN A 95 -6.80 10.91 2.04
C GLN A 95 -7.35 11.21 3.44
N TYR A 96 -7.30 10.23 4.35
CA TYR A 96 -7.74 10.40 5.73
C TYR A 96 -6.94 11.49 6.46
N LEU A 97 -5.61 11.48 6.35
CA LEU A 97 -4.73 12.46 6.97
C LEU A 97 -4.95 13.86 6.38
N ASN A 98 -5.09 13.98 5.07
CA ASN A 98 -5.43 15.26 4.43
C ASN A 98 -6.79 15.79 4.89
N GLY A 99 -7.80 14.92 5.02
CA GLY A 99 -9.11 15.29 5.55
C GLY A 99 -9.02 15.78 7.00
N LYS A 100 -8.28 15.04 7.85
CA LYS A 100 -8.05 15.41 9.26
C LYS A 100 -7.29 16.74 9.37
N GLN A 101 -6.28 16.97 8.55
CA GLN A 101 -5.55 18.24 8.51
C GLN A 101 -6.46 19.41 8.12
N ARG A 102 -7.33 19.23 7.10
CA ARG A 102 -8.31 20.25 6.71
C ARG A 102 -9.29 20.55 7.84
N ALA A 103 -9.86 19.52 8.47
CA ALA A 103 -10.79 19.70 9.59
C ALA A 103 -10.16 20.46 10.77
N PHE A 104 -8.88 20.21 11.09
CA PHE A 104 -8.19 20.97 12.13
C PHE A 104 -7.90 22.41 11.74
N MET A 105 -7.60 22.68 10.46
CA MET A 105 -7.44 24.06 9.97
C MET A 105 -8.76 24.82 10.02
N ASP A 106 -9.86 24.18 9.63
CA ASP A 106 -11.20 24.76 9.67
C ASP A 106 -11.61 25.05 11.13
N PHE A 107 -11.36 24.11 12.04
CA PHE A 107 -11.60 24.29 13.47
C PHE A 107 -10.78 25.44 14.06
N ARG A 108 -9.50 25.52 13.71
CA ARG A 108 -8.60 26.61 14.14
C ARG A 108 -9.12 27.97 13.68
N ASP A 109 -9.57 28.07 12.43
CA ASP A 109 -10.03 29.34 11.85
C ASP A 109 -11.35 29.81 12.51
N VAL A 110 -12.29 28.89 12.74
CA VAL A 110 -13.54 29.17 13.49
C VAL A 110 -13.24 29.57 14.94
N LEU A 111 -12.34 28.85 15.62
CA LEU A 111 -11.96 29.16 17.00
C LEU A 111 -11.31 30.55 17.09
N ALA A 112 -10.44 30.90 16.15
CA ALA A 112 -9.83 32.22 16.10
C ALA A 112 -10.86 33.35 15.89
N GLU A 113 -11.88 33.14 15.04
CA GLU A 113 -12.98 34.09 14.85
C GLU A 113 -13.75 34.34 16.16
N HIS A 114 -14.07 33.27 16.90
CA HIS A 114 -14.77 33.37 18.18
C HIS A 114 -13.93 34.03 19.29
N ILE A 115 -12.62 33.75 19.34
CA ILE A 115 -11.71 34.41 20.28
C ILE A 115 -11.62 35.90 19.95
N ASN A 116 -11.46 36.26 18.66
CA ASN A 116 -11.38 37.66 18.22
C ASN A 116 -12.67 38.45 18.47
N THR A 117 -13.82 37.77 18.55
CA THR A 117 -15.13 38.38 18.86
C THR A 117 -15.31 38.57 20.36
N THR A 118 -14.94 37.56 21.17
CA THR A 118 -15.13 37.58 22.63
C THR A 118 -14.05 38.40 23.36
N PHE A 119 -12.81 38.38 22.87
CA PHE A 119 -11.62 38.98 23.49
C PHE A 119 -10.84 39.83 22.46
N PRO A 120 -11.27 41.07 22.18
CA PRO A 120 -10.66 41.91 21.15
C PRO A 120 -9.20 42.29 21.42
N GLU A 121 -8.75 42.28 22.68
CA GLU A 121 -7.38 42.54 23.11
C GLU A 121 -6.38 41.45 22.70
N LEU A 122 -6.85 40.25 22.37
CA LEU A 122 -6.00 39.12 21.98
C LEU A 122 -5.80 39.00 20.46
N ARG A 123 -6.42 39.87 19.66
CA ARG A 123 -6.44 39.76 18.19
C ARG A 123 -5.07 39.66 17.54
N GLU A 124 -4.12 40.48 17.98
CA GLU A 124 -2.75 40.49 17.43
C GLU A 124 -2.04 39.16 17.70
N ASN A 125 -2.14 38.63 18.92
CA ASN A 125 -1.55 37.35 19.30
C ASN A 125 -2.20 36.17 18.54
N VAL A 126 -3.51 36.19 18.36
CA VAL A 126 -4.24 35.16 17.60
C VAL A 126 -3.84 35.18 16.12
N ASP A 127 -3.66 36.38 15.56
CA ASP A 127 -3.24 36.55 14.17
C ASP A 127 -1.80 36.07 13.93
N GLU A 128 -0.90 36.27 14.89
CA GLU A 128 0.45 35.71 14.87
C GLU A 128 0.42 34.18 14.90
N VAL A 129 -0.38 33.58 15.80
CA VAL A 129 -0.52 32.12 15.90
C VAL A 129 -1.10 31.53 14.60
N LEU A 130 -2.06 32.19 13.98
CA LEU A 130 -2.63 31.76 12.70
C LEU A 130 -1.60 31.78 11.58
N GLN A 131 -0.77 32.83 11.51
CA GLN A 131 0.32 32.91 10.53
C GLN A 131 1.34 31.79 10.73
N ASN A 132 1.75 31.55 11.98
CA ASN A 132 2.70 30.50 12.33
C ASN A 132 2.16 29.08 12.09
N THR A 133 0.83 28.88 12.13
CA THR A 133 0.19 27.57 11.97
C THR A 133 -0.26 27.30 10.52
N GLY A 134 0.08 28.17 9.55
CA GLY A 134 -0.16 27.93 8.12
C GLY A 134 -1.18 28.86 7.46
N GLY A 135 -1.47 30.02 8.06
CA GLY A 135 -2.29 31.10 7.49
C GLY A 135 -3.79 30.81 7.49
N ARG A 136 -4.62 31.87 7.41
CA ARG A 136 -6.10 31.72 7.35
C ARG A 136 -6.53 31.11 6.03
N ARG A 137 -7.44 30.14 6.08
CA ARG A 137 -8.16 29.66 4.90
C ARG A 137 -9.57 30.21 4.94
N SER A 138 -10.08 30.67 3.79
CA SER A 138 -11.48 31.08 3.70
C SER A 138 -12.37 29.82 3.75
N VAL A 139 -12.81 29.45 4.94
CA VAL A 139 -13.83 28.41 5.12
C VAL A 139 -15.19 28.99 4.73
N ALA A 140 -15.94 28.27 3.89
CA ALA A 140 -17.35 28.56 3.68
C ALA A 140 -18.03 28.40 5.05
N LYS A 141 -18.69 29.46 5.51
CA LYS A 141 -19.32 29.56 6.84
C LYS A 141 -20.12 28.29 7.11
N LEU A 142 -19.62 27.44 8.01
CA LEU A 142 -20.40 26.29 8.48
C LEU A 142 -21.71 26.83 9.07
N PRO A 143 -22.85 26.14 8.85
CA PRO A 143 -24.12 26.57 9.43
C PRO A 143 -23.92 26.74 10.93
N ALA A 144 -24.16 27.96 11.40
CA ALA A 144 -24.06 28.30 12.81
C ALA A 144 -24.92 27.33 13.60
N ILE A 145 -24.33 26.65 14.59
CA ILE A 145 -25.10 26.01 15.64
C ILE A 145 -25.72 27.16 16.41
N THR A 146 -26.93 27.57 16.03
CA THR A 146 -27.73 28.54 16.76
C THR A 146 -28.11 27.87 18.07
N ALA A 147 -27.44 28.25 19.16
CA ALA A 147 -28.00 28.07 20.49
C ALA A 147 -29.26 28.95 20.56
N GLY A 148 -30.41 28.36 20.22
CA GLY A 148 -31.69 29.00 20.42
C GLY A 148 -31.99 29.06 21.92
N PRO A 149 -32.52 30.18 22.42
CA PRO A 149 -33.01 30.25 23.78
C PRO A 149 -34.30 29.40 23.88
N ASP A 150 -34.26 28.46 24.82
CA ASP A 150 -35.35 27.99 25.66
C ASP A 150 -36.79 28.13 25.11
N ASP A 151 -37.34 27.01 24.62
CA ASP A 151 -38.76 26.70 24.79
C ASP A 151 -38.94 25.22 25.11
N SER A 152 -39.60 24.99 26.24
CA SER A 152 -39.84 23.69 26.85
C SER A 152 -41.03 22.99 26.18
N ALA A 153 -40.82 21.80 25.62
CA ALA A 153 -41.84 20.76 25.53
C ALA A 153 -41.17 19.42 25.17
N GLY A 154 -41.47 18.40 25.97
CA GLY A 154 -40.72 17.15 26.02
C GLY A 154 -40.95 16.18 24.85
N GLY A 155 -40.04 15.19 24.79
CA GLY A 155 -40.19 14.04 23.92
C GLY A 155 -38.89 13.26 23.71
N ALA A 156 -38.40 12.58 24.76
CA ALA A 156 -37.51 11.43 24.56
C ALA A 156 -38.35 10.28 23.93
N PRO A 157 -37.78 9.33 23.15
CA PRO A 157 -36.76 8.41 23.69
C PRO A 157 -35.70 7.85 22.70
N ALA A 158 -34.69 7.20 23.30
CA ALA A 158 -33.97 5.96 22.90
C ALA A 158 -33.30 5.90 21.50
N GLY A 159 -32.05 5.46 21.32
CA GLY A 159 -31.31 4.43 22.07
C GLY A 159 -31.52 3.03 21.46
N SER A 160 -30.73 2.67 20.44
CA SER A 160 -30.22 1.31 20.10
C SER A 160 -29.62 1.37 18.68
N ALA A 161 -28.38 1.00 18.37
CA ALA A 161 -27.56 -0.16 18.73
C ALA A 161 -28.13 -1.50 18.20
N ALA A 162 -27.51 -1.96 17.11
CA ALA A 162 -27.43 -3.33 16.59
C ALA A 162 -28.69 -3.97 15.97
N ALA A 163 -28.56 -4.45 14.73
CA ALA A 163 -28.29 -5.87 14.49
C ALA A 163 -28.17 -6.18 12.98
N LEU A 164 -27.13 -6.96 12.66
CA LEU A 164 -27.09 -7.84 11.50
C LEU A 164 -28.29 -8.81 11.53
N SER A 165 -28.88 -9.09 10.39
CA SER A 165 -29.50 -10.39 10.14
C SER A 165 -29.26 -10.87 8.71
N SER A 166 -28.74 -12.09 8.67
CA SER A 166 -28.54 -12.95 7.51
C SER A 166 -29.87 -13.49 6.98
N SER A 167 -29.99 -13.60 5.65
CA SER A 167 -30.30 -14.83 4.89
C SER A 167 -30.86 -14.48 3.51
N GLY A 168 -30.31 -15.10 2.47
CA GLY A 168 -30.62 -14.80 1.07
C GLY A 168 -31.76 -15.63 0.49
N SER A 169 -32.21 -15.24 -0.70
CA SER A 169 -32.26 -16.08 -1.91
C SER A 169 -33.03 -15.39 -3.04
N GLY A 170 -32.51 -15.49 -4.27
CA GLY A 170 -33.34 -15.76 -5.46
C GLY A 170 -33.82 -14.60 -6.35
N ALA A 171 -33.10 -14.42 -7.46
CA ALA A 171 -33.62 -14.35 -8.83
C ALA A 171 -33.93 -13.00 -9.52
N ALA A 172 -33.26 -12.88 -10.69
CA ALA A 172 -33.74 -12.39 -11.99
C ALA A 172 -33.81 -10.87 -12.26
N GLY A 173 -32.86 -10.42 -13.09
CA GLY A 173 -33.14 -9.84 -14.41
C GLY A 173 -33.50 -8.36 -14.51
N ALA A 174 -32.56 -7.55 -15.01
CA ALA A 174 -32.72 -6.54 -16.07
C ALA A 174 -31.53 -5.56 -16.05
N GLY A 175 -30.82 -5.39 -17.17
CA GLY A 175 -30.00 -4.19 -17.44
C GLY A 175 -30.91 -2.97 -17.74
N PRO A 176 -30.43 -1.80 -18.23
CA PRO A 176 -29.09 -1.38 -18.72
C PRO A 176 -28.72 0.03 -18.13
N PRO A 177 -28.02 1.00 -18.78
CA PRO A 177 -27.11 0.99 -19.94
C PRO A 177 -25.74 1.67 -19.71
N ALA A 178 -24.89 1.51 -20.72
CA ALA A 178 -23.65 2.23 -20.96
C ALA A 178 -23.83 3.75 -21.11
N ALA A 179 -22.80 4.51 -20.69
CA ALA A 179 -22.58 5.88 -21.14
C ALA A 179 -21.07 6.12 -21.34
N ALA A 180 -20.73 6.48 -22.57
CA ALA A 180 -19.43 6.93 -23.03
C ALA A 180 -19.25 8.45 -22.82
N GLY A 181 -18.01 8.92 -22.82
CA GLY A 181 -17.62 10.34 -22.98
C GLY A 181 -16.30 10.64 -22.26
N SER A 182 -15.13 10.64 -22.89
CA SER A 182 -14.57 11.59 -23.89
C SER A 182 -13.91 12.85 -23.28
N GLY A 183 -12.60 12.74 -23.00
CA GLY A 183 -11.53 13.75 -23.19
C GLY A 183 -11.34 14.87 -22.15
N PRO A 184 -10.21 15.63 -22.19
CA PRO A 184 -8.90 15.36 -22.80
C PRO A 184 -7.72 15.44 -21.79
N ALA A 185 -6.64 14.72 -22.10
CA ALA A 185 -5.35 14.81 -21.40
C ALA A 185 -4.55 16.03 -21.90
N ASN A 186 -4.17 16.93 -21.01
CA ASN A 186 -3.25 18.03 -21.32
C ASN A 186 -1.88 17.72 -20.69
N GLY A 187 -0.98 17.16 -21.50
CA GLY A 187 0.39 16.86 -21.12
C GLY A 187 1.26 18.10 -21.18
N ILE A 188 1.67 18.60 -20.00
CA ILE A 188 2.70 19.64 -19.88
C ILE A 188 4.07 18.98 -20.07
N LYS A 189 4.69 19.29 -21.21
CA LYS A 189 6.05 18.88 -21.58
C LYS A 189 7.02 19.97 -21.09
N MET A 190 7.74 19.74 -19.99
CA MET A 190 8.83 20.61 -19.55
C MET A 190 10.16 20.03 -20.04
N SER A 191 10.71 20.64 -21.09
CA SER A 191 12.09 20.50 -21.53
C SER A 191 12.99 21.36 -20.67
N ILE A 192 13.99 20.76 -20.02
CA ILE A 192 15.13 21.53 -19.48
C ILE A 192 16.39 21.13 -20.24
N SER A 193 16.80 22.06 -21.10
CA SER A 193 18.07 22.06 -21.84
C SER A 193 19.20 22.45 -20.88
N GLY A 194 20.37 21.86 -21.11
CA GLY A 194 21.49 21.90 -20.18
C GLY A 194 22.36 23.16 -20.18
N SER A 195 23.22 23.18 -19.16
CA SER A 195 24.48 23.92 -19.01
C SER A 195 25.22 23.20 -17.88
N GLY A 196 26.35 22.51 -18.05
CA GLY A 196 27.60 23.00 -18.63
C GLY A 196 28.42 23.71 -17.55
N ARG A 197 29.30 22.96 -16.85
CA ARG A 197 30.50 23.35 -16.05
C ARG A 197 31.01 22.09 -15.30
N ASP A 198 32.14 21.50 -15.68
CA ASP A 198 33.53 21.75 -15.17
C ASP A 198 33.64 21.56 -13.65
N ALA A 199 34.56 20.85 -13.00
CA ALA A 199 35.62 19.84 -13.26
C ALA A 199 36.05 19.35 -11.83
N PRO A 200 36.79 18.23 -11.65
CA PRO A 200 37.02 17.61 -10.32
C PRO A 200 38.12 18.28 -9.48
N THR A 201 37.90 18.40 -8.17
CA THR A 201 38.88 18.89 -7.17
C THR A 201 39.90 17.81 -6.80
N PRO A 202 41.20 18.12 -6.69
CA PRO A 202 42.24 17.15 -6.36
C PRO A 202 42.35 16.87 -4.84
N THR A 203 42.75 15.64 -4.55
CA THR A 203 43.17 15.13 -3.24
C THR A 203 44.37 15.87 -2.66
N ALA A 204 44.34 16.10 -1.35
CA ALA A 204 45.51 16.23 -0.48
C ALA A 204 45.24 15.41 0.78
#